data_AF-A0A1Y1XHD0-F1
#
_entry.id   AF-A0A1Y1XHD0-F1
#
_cell.length_a   1.000
_cell.length_b   1.000
_cell.length_c   1.000
_cell.angle_alpha   90.00
_cell.angle_beta   90.00
_cell.angle_gamma   90.00
#
_symmetry.space_group_name_H-M   'P 1'
#
loop_
_entity.id
_entity.type
_entity.pdbx_description
1 polymer ?
#
loop_
_entity_poly.entity_id
_entity_poly.type
_entity_poly.pdbx_seq_one_letter_code
_entity_poly.pdbx_strand_id
1 'polypeptide(L)'
;MENIFQKKTAKETLLELDLLVEKDGDEWFTEECEELLRELFEKYDTDKDGYWNNDEINVYFSKTNGKKLTPEEYKEIIDSFDVNDREELTLKGFFEIYHLQTLNYKEETIDDFLKNYDEKTLLEKLQPKKK
;
A
#
# COMPACT_ATOMS: atom_id res chain seq x y z
N MET A 1 20.62 -22.62 -30.19
CA MET A 1 20.17 -22.25 -28.83
C MET A 1 19.71 -20.81 -28.92
N GLU A 2 18.43 -20.58 -29.16
CA GLU A 2 17.90 -19.23 -29.34
C GLU A 2 16.81 -18.96 -28.29
N ASN A 3 17.13 -17.98 -27.45
CA ASN A 3 16.25 -17.11 -26.66
C ASN A 3 15.06 -17.72 -25.91
N ILE A 4 15.36 -18.22 -24.71
CA ILE A 4 14.38 -18.33 -23.63
C ILE A 4 14.39 -17.00 -22.85
N PHE A 5 13.95 -15.90 -23.46
CA PHE A 5 13.46 -14.78 -22.67
C PHE A 5 11.98 -15.04 -22.42
N GLN A 6 11.68 -15.75 -21.34
CA GLN A 6 10.33 -15.77 -20.79
C GLN A 6 9.92 -14.30 -20.59
N LYS A 7 8.82 -13.89 -21.20
CA LYS A 7 8.26 -12.55 -21.00
C LYS A 7 7.87 -12.46 -19.52
N LYS A 8 8.51 -11.58 -18.74
CA LYS A 8 8.14 -11.36 -17.34
C LYS A 8 6.66 -10.99 -17.25
N THR A 9 5.99 -11.53 -16.25
CA THR A 9 4.65 -11.11 -15.83
C THR A 9 4.70 -9.68 -15.30
N ALA A 10 3.53 -9.02 -15.23
CA ALA A 10 3.46 -7.68 -14.65
C ALA A 10 3.91 -7.66 -13.19
N LYS A 11 3.49 -8.65 -12.39
CA LYS A 11 3.93 -8.80 -11.00
C LYS A 11 5.45 -8.90 -10.88
N GLU A 12 6.11 -9.74 -11.69
CA GLU A 12 7.57 -9.83 -11.71
C GLU A 12 8.25 -8.51 -12.06
N THR A 13 7.66 -7.74 -13.00
CA THR A 13 8.19 -6.42 -13.38
C THR A 13 8.02 -5.41 -12.25
N LEU A 14 6.89 -5.41 -11.56
CA LEU A 14 6.61 -4.53 -10.43
C LEU A 14 7.50 -4.84 -9.22
N LEU A 15 7.81 -6.12 -8.98
CA LEU A 15 8.71 -6.55 -7.91
C LEU A 15 10.16 -6.06 -8.10
N GLU A 16 10.55 -5.74 -9.32
CA GLU A 16 11.87 -5.18 -9.65
C GLU A 16 11.97 -3.68 -9.39
N LEU A 17 10.84 -2.98 -9.19
CA LEU A 17 10.84 -1.55 -8.87
C LEU A 17 11.12 -1.34 -7.39
N ASP A 18 12.00 -0.41 -7.06
CA ASP A 18 12.21 0.00 -5.68
C ASP A 18 10.97 0.74 -5.16
N LEU A 19 10.42 0.26 -4.04
CA LEU A 19 9.31 0.93 -3.34
C LEU A 19 9.81 1.76 -2.16
N LEU A 20 11.04 1.48 -1.71
CA LEU A 20 11.72 2.16 -0.60
C LEU A 20 13.07 2.69 -1.08
N VAL A 21 13.50 3.80 -0.50
CA VAL A 21 14.79 4.46 -0.72
C VAL A 21 15.34 4.94 0.61
N GLU A 22 16.66 5.00 0.73
CA GLU A 22 17.29 5.63 1.89
C GLU A 22 17.03 7.14 1.88
N LYS A 23 16.45 7.64 2.97
CA LYS A 23 16.11 9.04 3.18
C LYS A 23 16.44 9.40 4.63
N ASP A 24 17.35 10.36 4.79
CA ASP A 24 17.76 10.88 6.11
C ASP A 24 18.23 9.79 7.11
N GLY A 25 18.80 8.70 6.60
CA GLY A 25 19.32 7.59 7.42
C GLY A 25 18.29 6.53 7.81
N ASP A 26 17.09 6.58 7.23
CA ASP A 26 16.06 5.54 7.34
C ASP A 26 15.60 5.10 5.94
N GLU A 27 14.97 3.94 5.83
CA GLU A 27 14.28 3.55 4.59
C GLU A 27 12.91 4.21 4.56
N TRP A 28 12.56 4.89 3.47
CA TRP A 28 11.23 5.49 3.28
C TRP A 28 10.71 5.22 1.88
N PHE A 29 9.41 5.37 1.65
CA PHE A 29 8.83 5.19 0.33
C PHE A 29 9.49 6.06 -0.74
N THR A 30 9.59 5.54 -1.96
CA THR A 30 9.80 6.38 -3.15
C THR A 30 8.66 7.40 -3.27
N GLU A 31 8.92 8.54 -3.92
CA GLU A 31 7.89 9.56 -4.14
C GLU A 31 6.67 8.96 -4.84
N GLU A 32 6.90 8.10 -5.83
CA GLU A 32 5.87 7.40 -6.58
C GLU A 32 5.05 6.42 -5.73
N CYS A 33 5.70 5.66 -4.83
CA CYS A 33 5.02 4.72 -3.94
C CYS A 33 4.20 5.48 -2.88
N GLU A 34 4.75 6.54 -2.29
CA GLU A 34 4.04 7.36 -1.31
C GLU A 34 2.81 8.04 -1.94
N GLU A 35 2.94 8.59 -3.16
CA GLU A 35 1.83 9.16 -3.91
C GLU A 35 0.74 8.11 -4.18
N LEU A 36 1.11 6.90 -4.61
CA LEU A 36 0.15 5.83 -4.87
C LEU A 36 -0.57 5.35 -3.60
N LEU A 37 0.16 5.22 -2.48
CA LEU A 37 -0.42 4.87 -1.18
C LEU A 37 -1.40 5.95 -0.69
N ARG A 38 -1.07 7.23 -0.90
CA ARG A 38 -1.97 8.33 -0.57
C ARG A 38 -3.25 8.29 -1.41
N GLU A 39 -3.13 8.09 -2.71
CA GLU A 39 -4.30 7.91 -3.58
C GLU A 39 -5.15 6.70 -3.17
N LEU A 40 -4.50 5.62 -2.74
CA LEU A 40 -5.18 4.43 -2.24
C LEU A 40 -5.93 4.74 -0.94
N PHE A 41 -5.33 5.49 -0.03
CA PHE A 41 -5.99 5.94 1.20
C PHE A 41 -7.24 6.77 0.89
N GLU A 42 -7.07 7.82 0.08
CA GLU A 42 -8.14 8.74 -0.33
C GLU A 42 -9.26 8.05 -1.13
N LYS A 43 -8.98 6.93 -1.80
CA LYS A 43 -9.98 6.14 -2.53
C LYS A 43 -11.01 5.48 -1.61
N TYR A 44 -10.62 5.13 -0.38
CA TYR A 44 -11.49 4.45 0.58
C TYR A 44 -12.05 5.38 1.67
N ASP A 45 -11.40 6.52 1.90
CA ASP A 45 -11.94 7.64 2.69
C ASP A 45 -13.17 8.25 1.97
N THR A 46 -14.34 7.72 2.28
CA THR A 46 -15.58 7.97 1.56
C THR A 46 -16.25 9.24 2.05
N ASP A 47 -16.16 9.52 3.35
CA ASP A 47 -16.68 10.73 3.96
C ASP A 47 -15.73 11.94 3.85
N LYS A 48 -14.47 11.69 3.45
CA LYS A 48 -13.43 12.69 3.17
C LYS A 48 -13.00 13.46 4.41
N ASP A 49 -13.02 12.80 5.55
CA ASP A 49 -12.60 13.41 6.80
C ASP A 49 -11.09 13.25 7.06
N GLY A 50 -10.39 12.50 6.21
CA GLY A 50 -8.94 12.27 6.27
C GLY A 50 -8.54 11.10 7.15
N TYR A 51 -9.50 10.29 7.61
CA TYR A 51 -9.30 9.11 8.43
C TYR A 51 -9.98 7.90 7.79
N TRP A 52 -9.59 6.69 8.20
CA TRP A 52 -10.37 5.50 7.92
C TRP A 52 -11.09 5.06 9.18
N ASN A 53 -12.41 5.26 9.16
CA ASN A 53 -13.27 4.72 10.20
C ASN A 53 -13.44 3.19 10.07
N ASN A 54 -14.16 2.57 11.01
CA ASN A 54 -14.33 1.12 11.05
C ASN A 54 -14.95 0.53 9.77
N ASP A 55 -15.86 1.25 9.12
CA ASP A 55 -16.48 0.76 7.89
C ASP A 55 -15.50 0.85 6.71
N GLU A 56 -14.77 1.95 6.57
CA GLU A 56 -13.85 2.20 5.45
C GLU A 56 -12.66 1.25 5.47
N ILE A 57 -12.03 1.07 6.64
CA ILE A 57 -10.94 0.11 6.79
C ILE A 57 -11.43 -1.31 6.48
N ASN A 58 -12.64 -1.68 6.90
CA ASN A 58 -13.21 -3.00 6.59
C ASN A 58 -13.52 -3.19 5.11
N VAL A 59 -13.96 -2.15 4.40
CA VAL A 59 -14.15 -2.18 2.95
C VAL A 59 -12.81 -2.37 2.25
N TYR A 60 -11.77 -1.67 2.69
CA TYR A 60 -10.40 -1.83 2.19
C TYR A 60 -9.90 -3.27 2.40
N PHE A 61 -9.89 -3.78 3.63
CA PHE A 61 -9.43 -5.13 3.96
C PHE A 61 -10.25 -6.22 3.27
N SER A 62 -11.56 -6.02 3.10
CA SER A 62 -12.38 -6.96 2.32
C SER A 62 -11.95 -7.03 0.86
N LYS A 63 -11.53 -5.90 0.28
CA LYS A 63 -11.05 -5.85 -1.10
C LYS A 63 -9.68 -6.50 -1.25
N THR A 64 -8.76 -6.26 -0.31
CA THR A 64 -7.38 -6.72 -0.41
C THR A 64 -7.18 -8.14 0.14
N ASN A 65 -7.81 -8.47 1.26
CA ASN A 65 -7.60 -9.75 1.95
C ASN A 65 -8.79 -10.71 1.81
N GLY A 66 -9.85 -10.29 1.11
CA GLY A 66 -11.06 -11.09 0.90
C GLY A 66 -11.93 -11.26 2.15
N LYS A 67 -11.56 -10.61 3.26
CA LYS A 67 -12.29 -10.63 4.54
C LYS A 67 -12.23 -9.29 5.23
N LYS A 68 -13.25 -9.00 6.04
CA LYS A 68 -13.21 -7.92 7.03
C LYS A 68 -12.19 -8.23 8.11
N LEU A 69 -11.74 -7.19 8.82
CA LEU A 69 -10.97 -7.35 10.04
C LEU A 69 -11.82 -8.02 11.10
N THR A 70 -11.22 -8.91 11.88
CA THR A 70 -11.83 -9.33 13.15
C THR A 70 -11.71 -8.19 14.19
N PRO A 71 -12.51 -8.21 15.27
CA PRO A 71 -12.37 -7.24 16.35
C PRO A 71 -10.96 -7.21 16.96
N GLU A 72 -10.29 -8.37 17.01
CA GLU A 72 -8.92 -8.50 17.49
C GLU A 72 -7.93 -7.84 16.51
N GLU A 73 -8.04 -8.11 15.20
CA GLU A 73 -7.18 -7.46 14.18
C GLU A 73 -7.37 -5.94 14.17
N TYR A 74 -8.61 -5.46 14.32
CA TYR A 74 -8.90 -4.01 14.41
C TYR A 74 -8.28 -3.39 15.68
N LYS A 75 -8.38 -4.10 16.81
CA LYS A 75 -7.76 -3.66 18.06
C LYS A 75 -6.24 -3.61 17.97
N GLU A 76 -5.62 -4.60 17.34
CA GLU A 76 -4.17 -4.59 17.09
C GLU A 76 -3.73 -3.38 16.25
N ILE A 77 -4.54 -2.99 15.26
CA ILE A 77 -4.27 -1.78 14.46
C ILE A 77 -4.30 -0.53 15.34
N ILE A 78 -5.36 -0.36 16.13
CA ILE A 78 -5.51 0.80 17.03
C ILE A 78 -4.38 0.87 18.06
N ASP A 79 -4.00 -0.28 18.63
CA ASP A 79 -2.99 -0.32 19.69
C ASP A 79 -1.56 -0.11 19.15
N SER A 80 -1.33 -0.30 17.84
CA SER A 80 0.03 -0.34 17.25
C SER A 80 0.35 0.84 16.32
N PHE A 81 -0.65 1.52 15.76
CA PHE A 81 -0.45 2.53 14.72
C PHE A 81 -1.12 3.86 15.05
N ASP A 82 -0.72 4.90 14.32
CA ASP A 82 -1.28 6.24 14.49
C ASP A 82 -2.78 6.29 14.15
N VAL A 83 -3.59 6.55 15.18
CA VAL A 83 -5.04 6.78 15.11
C VAL A 83 -5.38 8.14 15.68
N ASN A 84 -6.54 8.68 15.29
CA ASN A 84 -7.08 9.90 15.90
C ASN A 84 -7.77 9.60 17.26
N ASP A 85 -8.29 10.64 17.91
CA ASP A 85 -8.99 10.52 19.21
C ASP A 85 -10.29 9.68 19.14
N ARG A 86 -10.74 9.30 17.94
CA ARG A 86 -11.91 8.43 17.69
C ARG A 86 -11.51 6.99 17.33
N GLU A 87 -10.23 6.63 17.48
CA GLU A 87 -9.69 5.32 17.10
C GLU A 87 -9.82 5.01 15.60
N GLU A 88 -9.80 6.04 14.75
CA GLU A 88 -9.84 5.91 13.29
C GLU A 88 -8.42 6.05 12.74
N LEU A 89 -8.06 5.21 11.76
CA LEU A 89 -6.70 5.14 11.23
C LEU A 89 -6.36 6.41 10.47
N THR A 90 -5.26 7.07 10.83
CA THR A 90 -4.80 8.26 10.10
C THR A 90 -4.00 7.85 8.86
N LEU A 91 -3.80 8.78 7.92
CA LEU A 91 -2.88 8.54 6.80
C LEU A 91 -1.45 8.20 7.28
N LYS A 92 -1.01 8.77 8.41
CA LYS A 92 0.29 8.42 9.00
C LYS A 92 0.30 6.97 9.47
N GLY A 93 -0.74 6.51 10.16
CA GLY A 93 -0.85 5.13 10.61
C GLY A 93 -0.92 4.15 9.43
N PHE A 94 -1.63 4.53 8.36
CA PHE A 94 -1.66 3.79 7.11
C PHE A 94 -0.27 3.64 6.48
N PHE A 95 0.54 4.70 6.46
CA PHE A 95 1.93 4.63 6.00
C PHE A 95 2.79 3.75 6.91
N GLU A 96 2.63 3.81 8.23
CA GLU A 96 3.35 2.95 9.18
C GLU A 96 3.05 1.46 8.92
N ILE A 97 1.78 1.09 8.69
CA ILE A 97 1.38 -0.28 8.32
C ILE A 97 2.10 -0.71 7.04
N TYR A 98 2.01 0.11 5.99
CA TYR A 98 2.60 -0.22 4.71
C TYR A 98 4.12 -0.22 4.72
N HIS A 99 4.74 0.57 5.60
CA HIS A 99 6.19 0.63 5.72
C HIS A 99 6.70 -0.67 6.33
N LEU A 100 6.09 -1.13 7.43
CA LEU A 100 6.38 -2.44 8.02
C LEU A 100 6.11 -3.58 7.03
N GLN A 101 4.97 -3.55 6.32
CA GLN A 101 4.66 -4.56 5.31
C GLN A 101 5.68 -4.57 4.19
N THR A 102 6.06 -3.40 3.65
CA THR A 102 6.97 -3.32 2.49
C THR A 102 8.41 -3.71 2.84
N LEU A 103 8.87 -3.37 4.05
CA LEU A 103 10.18 -3.78 4.56
C LEU A 103 10.30 -5.31 4.71
N ASN A 104 9.24 -5.97 5.17
CA ASN A 104 9.28 -7.40 5.48
C ASN A 104 8.78 -8.30 4.34
N TYR A 105 7.80 -7.82 3.57
CA TYR A 105 6.98 -8.57 2.61
C TYR A 105 6.53 -7.68 1.44
N LYS A 106 7.48 -7.11 0.69
CA LYS A 106 7.22 -6.23 -0.48
C LYS A 106 6.20 -6.81 -1.47
N GLU A 107 6.18 -8.12 -1.64
CA GLU A 107 5.23 -8.84 -2.49
C GLU A 107 3.77 -8.64 -2.09
N GLU A 108 3.47 -8.52 -0.80
CA GLU A 108 2.11 -8.24 -0.30
C GLU A 108 1.69 -6.82 -0.68
N THR A 109 2.60 -5.85 -0.58
CA THR A 109 2.36 -4.47 -1.05
C THR A 109 2.02 -4.44 -2.55
N ILE A 110 2.77 -5.18 -3.37
CA ILE A 110 2.49 -5.28 -4.82
C ILE A 110 1.15 -5.98 -5.07
N ASP A 111 0.81 -7.03 -4.32
CA ASP A 111 -0.47 -7.72 -4.46
C ASP A 111 -1.65 -6.82 -4.09
N ASP A 112 -1.53 -6.02 -3.03
CA ASP A 112 -2.56 -5.06 -2.65
C ASP A 112 -2.76 -3.97 -3.69
N PHE A 113 -1.68 -3.49 -4.31
CA PHE A 113 -1.75 -2.60 -5.46
C PHE A 113 -2.47 -3.25 -6.65
N LEU A 114 -2.14 -4.49 -7.00
CA LEU A 114 -2.76 -5.22 -8.12
C LEU A 114 -4.25 -5.53 -7.89
N LYS A 115 -4.70 -5.63 -6.64
CA LYS A 115 -6.13 -5.77 -6.30
C LYS A 115 -6.91 -4.45 -6.48
N ASN A 116 -6.19 -3.33 -6.51
CA ASN A 116 -6.76 -1.98 -6.52
C ASN A 116 -6.63 -1.22 -7.84
N TYR A 117 -5.64 -1.56 -8.64
CA TYR A 117 -5.29 -0.90 -9.89
C TYR A 117 -4.93 -1.94 -10.94
N ASP A 118 -5.13 -1.60 -12.22
CA ASP A 118 -4.65 -2.44 -13.31
C ASP A 118 -3.12 -2.32 -13.47
N GLU A 119 -2.52 -3.37 -14.06
CA GLU A 119 -1.08 -3.50 -14.24
C GLU A 119 -0.45 -2.30 -14.97
N LYS A 120 -1.14 -1.77 -15.98
CA LYS A 120 -0.64 -0.66 -16.79
C LYS A 120 -0.57 0.62 -15.95
N THR A 121 -1.63 0.91 -15.19
CA THR A 121 -1.68 2.05 -14.27
C THR A 121 -0.55 1.98 -13.24
N LEU A 122 -0.27 0.80 -12.67
CA LEU A 122 0.80 0.63 -11.69
C LEU A 122 2.19 0.86 -12.30
N LEU A 123 2.45 0.30 -13.49
CA LEU A 123 3.72 0.50 -14.18
C LEU A 123 3.95 1.97 -14.57
N GLU A 124 2.89 2.71 -14.89
CA GLU A 124 2.99 4.14 -15.20
C GLU A 124 3.23 4.98 -13.93
N LYS A 125 2.57 4.65 -12.82
CA LYS A 125 2.65 5.41 -11.57
C LYS A 125 3.90 5.14 -10.74
N LEU A 126 4.36 3.89 -10.69
CA LEU A 126 5.50 3.47 -9.86
C LEU A 126 6.86 3.63 -10.55
N GLN A 127 6.88 4.08 -11.81
CA GLN A 127 8.13 4.39 -12.50
C GLN A 127 8.65 5.77 -12.08
N PRO A 128 9.96 5.89 -11.78
CA PRO A 128 10.56 7.17 -11.45
C PRO A 128 10.24 8.22 -12.51
N LYS A 129 9.66 9.35 -12.10
CA LYS A 129 9.40 10.45 -13.04
C LYS A 129 10.73 10.94 -13.58
N LYS A 130 10.95 10.80 -14.90
CA LYS A 130 12.15 11.34 -15.58
C LYS A 130 12.17 12.86 -15.37
N LYS A 131 13.12 13.35 -14.58
CA LYS A 131 13.41 14.77 -14.41
C LYS A 131 13.88 15.41 -15.73
#